data_AF-A0A947M3J7-F1
#
_entry.id   AF-A0A947M3J7-F1
#
_cell.length_a   1.000
_cell.length_b   1.000
_cell.length_c   1.000
_cell.angle_alpha   90.00
_cell.angle_beta   90.00
_cell.angle_gamma   90.00
#
_symmetry.space_group_name_H-M   'P 1'
#
loop_
_entity.id
_entity.type
_entity.pdbx_description
1 polymer ?
#
loop_
_entity_poly.entity_id
_entity_poly.type
_entity_poly.pdbx_seq_one_letter_code
_entity_poly.pdbx_strand_id
1 'polypeptide(L)'
;MSRLLNKLNRQIKRSFGRDDVEDIFLSAAQSLSSAEATDNGQARAAIMAAFPDFLDVINKSYAEYEDRLKISERNIEISSRELNEANRNLEHLNASVNAMMDSLGQGFLFFDKTGTCSPVFSKACVDLLGMPPGGHNLVDVIKLNAAQKDDFQSWL
;
A
#
# COMPACT_ATOMS: atom_id res chain seq x y z
N MET A 1 5.09 -17.20 -7.42
CA MET A 1 4.89 -18.53 -8.02
C MET A 1 5.24 -19.71 -7.12
N SER A 2 6.39 -19.77 -6.43
CA SER A 2 6.78 -21.01 -5.69
C SER A 2 5.89 -21.38 -4.48
N ARG A 3 5.21 -20.41 -3.83
CA ARG A 3 4.31 -20.70 -2.70
C ARG A 3 3.02 -21.44 -3.09
N LEU A 4 2.53 -21.26 -4.31
CA LEU A 4 1.33 -21.95 -4.81
C LEU A 4 1.66 -23.41 -5.13
N LEU A 5 2.78 -23.66 -5.81
CA LEU A 5 3.32 -24.99 -6.07
C LEU A 5 3.50 -25.80 -4.77
N ASN A 6 4.07 -25.18 -3.74
CA ASN A 6 4.27 -25.86 -2.45
C ASN A 6 2.95 -26.18 -1.72
N LYS A 7 1.93 -25.33 -1.85
CA LYS A 7 0.58 -25.60 -1.29
C LYS A 7 -0.10 -26.73 -2.05
N LEU A 8 -0.01 -26.73 -3.37
CA LEU A 8 -0.61 -27.72 -4.25
C LEU A 8 0.05 -29.08 -4.02
N ASN A 9 1.38 -29.14 -3.93
CA ASN A 9 2.11 -30.36 -3.55
C ASN A 9 1.76 -30.86 -2.16
N ARG A 10 1.55 -29.95 -1.19
CA ARG A 10 1.07 -30.35 0.13
C ARG A 10 -0.36 -30.90 0.10
N GLN A 11 -1.24 -30.36 -0.74
CA GLN A 11 -2.61 -30.84 -0.90
C GLN A 11 -2.66 -32.20 -1.60
N ILE A 12 -1.85 -32.39 -2.65
CA ILE A 12 -1.66 -33.67 -3.35
C ILE A 12 -1.19 -34.74 -2.36
N LYS A 13 -0.15 -34.46 -1.57
CA LYS A 13 0.35 -35.40 -0.56
C LYS A 13 -0.70 -35.76 0.50
N ARG A 14 -1.60 -34.82 0.83
CA ARG A 14 -2.64 -35.01 1.86
C ARG A 14 -3.84 -35.81 1.36
N SER A 15 -4.24 -35.67 0.09
CA SER A 15 -5.36 -36.43 -0.48
C SER A 15 -4.97 -37.85 -0.89
N PHE A 16 -3.73 -38.05 -1.38
CA PHE A 16 -3.27 -39.35 -1.89
C PHE A 16 -2.45 -40.17 -0.88
N GLY A 17 -2.04 -39.57 0.26
CA GLY A 17 -1.40 -40.28 1.37
C GLY A 17 -0.06 -40.94 1.06
N ARG A 18 0.57 -40.60 -0.08
CA ARG A 18 1.87 -41.12 -0.53
C ARG A 18 2.75 -39.97 -0.99
N ASP A 19 4.07 -40.14 -0.87
CA ASP A 19 5.05 -39.15 -1.31
C ASP A 19 5.39 -39.26 -2.81
N ASP A 20 5.14 -40.41 -3.45
CA ASP A 20 5.48 -40.71 -4.86
C ASP A 20 4.35 -40.41 -5.87
N VAL A 21 3.45 -39.48 -5.53
CA VAL A 21 2.22 -39.25 -6.31
C VAL A 21 2.53 -38.67 -7.69
N GLU A 22 3.56 -37.82 -7.81
CA GLU A 22 3.99 -37.24 -9.08
C GLU A 22 4.45 -38.32 -10.07
N ASP A 23 5.28 -39.27 -9.62
CA ASP A 23 5.79 -40.38 -10.45
C ASP A 23 4.70 -41.38 -10.85
N ILE A 24 3.71 -41.61 -9.97
CA ILE A 24 2.58 -42.50 -10.28
C ILE A 24 1.60 -41.80 -11.25
N PHE A 25 1.37 -40.49 -11.13
CA PHE A 25 0.57 -39.76 -12.13
C PHE A 25 1.25 -39.70 -13.49
N LEU A 26 2.57 -39.47 -13.53
CA LEU A 26 3.36 -39.48 -14.77
C LEU A 26 3.35 -40.86 -15.45
N SER A 27 3.58 -41.93 -14.69
CA SER A 27 3.51 -43.30 -15.21
C SER A 27 2.09 -43.70 -15.61
N ALA A 28 1.05 -43.22 -14.91
CA ALA A 28 -0.35 -43.43 -15.28
C ALA A 28 -0.74 -42.70 -16.58
N ALA A 29 -0.27 -41.45 -16.78
CA ALA A 29 -0.50 -40.69 -18.00
C ALA A 29 0.26 -41.26 -19.21
N GLN A 30 1.48 -41.75 -19.00
CA GLN A 30 2.27 -42.44 -20.03
C GLN A 30 1.64 -43.79 -20.41
N SER A 31 1.14 -44.56 -19.44
CA SER A 31 0.45 -45.84 -19.68
C SER A 31 -1.01 -45.73 -20.17
N LEU A 32 -1.57 -44.51 -20.22
CA LEU A 32 -2.84 -44.20 -20.90
C LEU A 32 -2.60 -43.82 -22.38
N SER A 33 -1.41 -43.33 -22.70
CA SER A 33 -0.99 -43.00 -24.07
C SER A 33 -0.33 -44.17 -24.80
N SER A 34 0.26 -45.13 -24.07
CA SER A 34 0.70 -46.43 -24.61
C SER A 34 -0.24 -47.54 -24.13
N ALA A 35 -0.92 -48.20 -25.06
CA ALA A 35 -1.93 -49.25 -24.82
C ALA A 35 -1.34 -50.59 -24.30
N GLU A 36 -0.56 -50.57 -23.21
CA GLU A 36 -0.10 -51.78 -22.53
C GLU A 36 -0.53 -51.76 -21.06
N ALA A 37 -1.47 -52.65 -20.76
CA ALA A 37 -1.99 -52.91 -19.42
C ALA A 37 -1.09 -53.93 -18.72
N THR A 38 -0.16 -53.45 -17.90
CA THR A 38 0.61 -54.32 -17.00
C THR A 38 0.52 -53.82 -15.56
N ASP A 39 -0.10 -54.67 -14.74
CA ASP A 39 0.09 -54.89 -13.30
C ASP A 39 0.00 -53.74 -12.28
N ASN A 40 -0.43 -52.54 -12.68
CA ASN A 40 -0.68 -51.42 -11.75
C ASN A 40 -2.17 -51.15 -11.45
N GLY A 41 -3.00 -52.19 -11.51
CA GLY A 41 -4.46 -52.07 -11.35
C GLY A 41 -4.91 -51.49 -10.00
N GLN A 42 -4.27 -51.89 -8.91
CA GLN A 42 -4.60 -51.40 -7.56
C GLN A 42 -4.12 -49.96 -7.31
N ALA A 43 -2.94 -49.58 -7.80
CA ALA A 43 -2.44 -48.21 -7.69
C ALA A 43 -3.28 -47.24 -8.54
N ARG A 44 -3.66 -47.65 -9.76
CA ARG A 44 -4.58 -46.91 -10.63
C ARG A 44 -5.97 -46.75 -9.99
N ALA A 45 -6.52 -47.81 -9.40
CA ALA A 45 -7.82 -47.75 -8.72
C ALA A 45 -7.76 -46.85 -7.47
N ALA A 46 -6.69 -46.91 -6.68
CA ALA A 46 -6.52 -46.05 -5.51
C ALA A 46 -6.41 -44.56 -5.88
N ILE A 47 -5.70 -44.23 -6.96
CA ILE A 47 -5.61 -42.85 -7.47
C ILE A 47 -6.95 -42.38 -8.01
N MET A 48 -7.64 -43.20 -8.82
CA MET A 48 -8.96 -42.83 -9.34
C MET A 48 -10.01 -42.70 -8.22
N ALA A 49 -9.85 -43.42 -7.11
CA ALA A 49 -10.70 -43.28 -5.93
C ALA A 49 -10.44 -42.00 -5.13
N ALA A 50 -9.18 -41.54 -5.05
CA ALA A 50 -8.80 -40.31 -4.32
C ALA A 50 -8.86 -39.03 -5.19
N PHE A 51 -9.02 -39.17 -6.51
CA PHE A 51 -9.10 -38.05 -7.45
C PHE A 51 -10.33 -37.14 -7.24
N PRO A 52 -11.54 -37.65 -6.98
CA PRO A 52 -12.69 -36.80 -6.66
C PRO A 52 -12.47 -35.95 -5.42
N ASP A 53 -11.90 -36.53 -4.35
CA ASP A 53 -11.60 -35.81 -3.11
C ASP A 53 -10.55 -34.71 -3.33
N PHE A 54 -9.55 -34.99 -4.18
CA PHE A 54 -8.57 -33.99 -4.59
C PHE A 54 -9.20 -32.84 -5.38
N LEU A 55 -10.07 -33.13 -6.34
CA LEU A 55 -10.79 -32.11 -7.10
C LEU A 55 -11.69 -31.26 -6.19
N ASP A 56 -12.33 -31.86 -5.18
CA ASP A 56 -13.15 -31.13 -4.21
C ASP A 56 -12.30 -30.16 -3.37
N VAL A 57 -11.13 -30.62 -2.90
CA VAL A 57 -10.16 -29.77 -2.18
C VAL A 57 -9.66 -28.62 -3.05
N ILE A 58 -9.38 -28.87 -4.34
CA ILE A 58 -9.00 -27.84 -5.29
C ILE A 58 -10.14 -26.84 -5.48
N ASN A 59 -11.36 -27.30 -5.77
CA ASN A 59 -12.53 -26.46 -5.99
C ASN A 59 -12.80 -25.57 -4.77
N LYS A 60 -12.73 -26.13 -3.57
CA LYS A 60 -12.85 -25.38 -2.33
C LYS A 60 -11.76 -24.32 -2.19
N SER A 61 -10.51 -24.65 -2.50
CA SER A 61 -9.43 -23.68 -2.46
C SER A 61 -9.65 -22.53 -3.45
N TYR A 62 -10.14 -22.82 -4.66
CA TYR A 62 -10.44 -21.78 -5.65
C TYR A 62 -11.61 -20.89 -5.20
N ALA A 63 -12.67 -21.46 -4.64
CA ALA A 63 -13.78 -20.69 -4.06
C ALA A 63 -13.29 -19.73 -2.97
N GLU A 64 -12.45 -20.20 -2.05
CA GLU A 64 -11.85 -19.34 -1.01
C GLU A 64 -10.93 -18.25 -1.58
N TYR A 65 -10.29 -18.48 -2.73
CA TYR A 65 -9.48 -17.47 -3.42
C TYR A 65 -10.36 -16.42 -4.07
N GLU A 66 -11.44 -16.84 -4.72
CA GLU A 66 -12.40 -15.94 -5.34
C GLU A 66 -13.07 -15.03 -4.30
N ASP A 67 -13.47 -15.59 -3.15
CA ASP A 67 -14.04 -14.82 -2.05
C ASP A 67 -13.04 -13.79 -1.50
N ARG A 68 -11.78 -14.19 -1.33
CA ARG A 68 -10.71 -13.26 -0.91
C ARG A 68 -10.47 -12.16 -1.93
N LEU A 69 -10.50 -12.47 -3.21
CA LEU A 69 -10.36 -11.47 -4.28
C LEU A 69 -11.51 -10.46 -4.23
N LYS A 70 -12.76 -10.94 -4.11
CA LYS A 70 -13.95 -10.07 -3.99
C LYS A 70 -13.87 -9.13 -2.79
N ILE A 71 -13.44 -9.65 -1.64
CA ILE A 71 -13.25 -8.83 -0.43
C ILE A 71 -12.14 -7.80 -0.64
N SER A 72 -11.00 -8.22 -1.21
CA SER A 72 -9.87 -7.33 -1.48
C SER A 72 -10.24 -6.21 -2.45
N GLU A 73 -10.99 -6.51 -3.50
CA GLU A 73 -11.47 -5.54 -4.48
C GLU A 73 -12.35 -4.48 -3.82
N ARG A 74 -13.35 -4.92 -3.03
CA ARG A 74 -14.22 -4.02 -2.27
C ARG A 74 -13.43 -3.15 -1.29
N ASN A 75 -12.45 -3.71 -0.59
CA ASN A 75 -11.62 -2.96 0.35
C ASN A 75 -10.78 -1.89 -0.35
N ILE A 76 -10.25 -2.20 -1.53
CA ILE A 76 -9.50 -1.23 -2.34
C ILE A 76 -10.42 -0.10 -2.79
N GLU A 77 -11.64 -0.41 -3.24
CA GLU A 77 -12.61 0.60 -3.64
C GLU A 77 -12.98 1.54 -2.48
N ILE A 78 -13.26 0.97 -1.31
CA ILE A 78 -13.57 1.75 -0.09
C ILE A 78 -12.38 2.63 0.29
N SER A 79 -11.18 2.06 0.36
CA SER A 79 -9.97 2.79 0.74
C SER A 79 -9.66 3.92 -0.24
N SER A 80 -9.84 3.68 -1.55
CA SER A 80 -9.68 4.68 -2.60
C SER A 80 -10.67 5.84 -2.43
N ARG A 81 -11.94 5.52 -2.13
CA ARG A 81 -12.96 6.52 -1.88
C ARG A 81 -12.65 7.37 -0.66
N GLU A 82 -12.29 6.74 0.45
CA GLU A 82 -11.92 7.42 1.70
C GLU A 82 -10.69 8.32 1.51
N LEU A 83 -9.69 7.85 0.78
CA LEU A 83 -8.49 8.63 0.48
C LEU A 83 -8.80 9.86 -0.37
N ASN A 84 -9.66 9.72 -1.38
CA ASN A 84 -10.12 10.84 -2.19
C ASN A 84 -10.93 11.86 -1.39
N GLU A 85 -11.78 11.39 -0.48
CA GLU A 85 -12.56 12.27 0.41
C GLU A 85 -11.63 13.03 1.38
N ALA A 86 -10.68 12.33 2.01
CA ALA A 86 -9.68 12.95 2.86
C ALA A 86 -8.85 14.00 2.11
N ASN A 87 -8.45 13.70 0.86
CA ASN A 87 -7.70 14.66 0.04
C ASN A 87 -8.54 15.91 -0.29
N ARG A 88 -9.81 15.75 -0.68
CA ARG A 88 -10.72 16.89 -0.90
C ARG A 88 -10.91 17.74 0.35
N ASN A 89 -11.01 17.11 1.52
CA ASN A 89 -11.12 17.82 2.79
C ASN A 89 -9.86 18.63 3.11
N LEU A 90 -8.67 18.07 2.84
CA LEU A 90 -7.40 18.79 2.98
C LEU A 90 -7.29 19.98 2.01
N GLU A 91 -7.69 19.79 0.76
CA GLU A 91 -7.73 20.87 -0.24
C GLU A 91 -8.67 21.99 0.19
N HIS A 92 -9.87 21.64 0.68
CA HIS A 92 -10.83 22.61 1.19
C HIS A 92 -10.30 23.36 2.43
N LEU A 93 -9.64 22.66 3.36
CA LEU A 93 -9.04 23.26 4.54
C LEU A 93 -7.91 24.21 4.16
N ASN A 94 -7.01 23.79 3.27
CA ASN A 94 -5.94 24.65 2.76
C ASN A 94 -6.49 25.91 2.08
N ALA A 95 -7.52 25.76 1.25
CA ALA A 95 -8.19 26.89 0.61
C ALA A 95 -8.81 27.85 1.64
N SER A 96 -9.45 27.29 2.68
CA SER A 96 -10.04 28.08 3.76
C SER A 96 -8.98 28.82 4.58
N VAL A 97 -7.87 28.17 4.92
CA VAL A 97 -6.74 28.79 5.62
C VAL A 97 -6.14 29.92 4.80
N ASN A 98 -5.92 29.71 3.50
CA ASN A 98 -5.42 30.75 2.60
C ASN A 98 -6.39 31.93 2.50
N ALA A 99 -7.69 31.66 2.33
CA ALA A 99 -8.70 32.72 2.27
C ALA A 99 -8.79 33.51 3.57
N MET A 100 -8.64 32.86 4.73
CA MET A 100 -8.54 33.55 6.02
C MET A 100 -7.29 34.43 6.10
N MET A 101 -6.12 33.90 5.75
CA MET A 101 -4.88 34.68 5.76
C MET A 101 -4.96 35.91 4.83
N ASP A 102 -5.53 35.74 3.64
CA ASP A 102 -5.70 36.83 2.67
C ASP A 102 -6.74 37.87 3.16
N SER A 103 -7.82 37.42 3.81
CA SER A 103 -8.87 38.32 4.32
C SER A 103 -8.42 39.19 5.49
N LEU A 104 -7.47 38.72 6.31
CA LEU A 104 -6.95 39.51 7.42
C LEU A 104 -6.04 40.66 6.98
N GLY A 105 -5.49 40.64 5.76
CA GLY A 105 -4.58 41.68 5.26
C GLY A 105 -3.30 41.86 6.09
N GLN A 106 -3.01 40.94 7.02
CA GLN A 106 -1.85 40.96 7.90
C GLN A 106 -0.80 39.96 7.40
N GLY A 107 0.47 40.33 7.55
CA GLY A 107 1.60 39.45 7.25
C GLY A 107 1.71 38.35 8.29
N PHE A 108 1.47 37.10 7.89
CA PHE A 108 1.71 35.92 8.72
C PHE A 108 2.92 35.18 8.16
N LEU A 109 3.91 34.95 9.00
CA LEU A 109 5.08 34.15 8.69
C LEU A 109 5.37 33.21 9.86
N PHE A 110 5.93 32.05 9.55
CA PHE A 110 6.43 31.12 10.54
C PHE A 110 7.95 31.07 10.47
N PHE A 111 8.63 30.91 11.60
CA PHE A 111 10.08 30.74 11.65
C PHE A 111 10.45 29.68 12.67
N ASP A 112 11.61 29.06 12.49
CA ASP A 112 12.11 28.01 13.38
C ASP A 112 12.96 28.58 14.53
N LYS A 113 13.47 27.68 15.38
CA LYS A 113 14.33 28.01 16.53
C LYS A 113 15.66 28.69 16.16
N THR A 114 16.04 28.67 14.88
CA THR A 114 17.24 29.36 14.37
C THR A 114 16.89 30.75 13.83
N GLY A 115 15.61 31.13 13.86
CA GLY A 115 15.09 32.34 13.24
C GLY A 115 14.93 32.21 11.72
N THR A 116 15.01 31.01 11.14
CA THR A 116 14.85 30.81 9.69
C THR A 116 13.37 30.76 9.33
N CYS A 117 12.95 31.62 8.41
CA CYS A 117 11.58 31.70 7.94
C CYS A 117 11.17 30.49 7.09
N SER A 118 10.02 29.92 7.39
CA SER A 118 9.35 28.87 6.63
C SER A 118 8.99 29.35 5.22
N PRO A 119 8.97 28.45 4.21
CA PRO A 119 8.41 28.77 2.88
C PRO A 119 6.90 29.00 2.90
N VAL A 120 6.21 28.71 4.01
CA VAL A 120 4.78 28.99 4.19
C VAL A 120 4.62 30.37 4.85
N PHE A 121 4.14 31.34 4.08
CA PHE A 121 3.89 32.72 4.51
C PHE A 121 2.66 33.30 3.79
N SER A 122 2.00 34.30 4.39
CA SER A 122 0.87 34.98 3.74
C SER A 122 1.35 35.91 2.63
N LYS A 123 0.51 36.14 1.62
CA LYS A 123 0.85 37.03 0.50
C LYS A 123 1.16 38.45 0.96
N ALA A 124 0.47 38.92 1.99
CA ALA A 124 0.71 40.23 2.62
C ALA A 124 2.14 40.39 3.12
N CYS A 125 2.87 39.32 3.46
CA CYS A 125 4.29 39.42 3.81
C CYS A 125 5.14 39.94 2.65
N VAL A 126 4.84 39.56 1.41
CA VAL A 126 5.60 40.02 0.24
C VAL A 126 5.37 41.52 0.02
N ASP A 127 4.13 41.96 0.16
CA ASP A 127 3.76 43.37 -0.01
C ASP A 127 4.33 44.25 1.13
N LEU A 128 4.32 43.76 2.38
CA LEU A 128 4.82 44.48 3.55
C LEU A 128 6.35 44.50 3.65
N LEU A 129 7.01 43.39 3.35
CA LEU A 129 8.46 43.22 3.51
C LEU A 129 9.23 43.51 2.21
N GLY A 130 8.52 43.59 1.08
CA GLY A 130 9.10 43.83 -0.26
C GLY A 130 9.89 42.63 -0.82
N MET A 131 9.89 41.50 -0.11
CA MET A 131 10.56 40.27 -0.52
C MET A 131 9.87 39.03 0.06
N PRO A 132 9.97 37.86 -0.60
CA PRO A 132 9.52 36.60 -0.02
C PRO A 132 10.41 36.21 1.17
N PRO A 133 9.85 36.02 2.38
CA PRO A 133 10.65 35.77 3.59
C PRO A 133 11.24 34.34 3.65
N GLY A 134 10.68 33.38 2.91
CA GLY A 134 11.07 31.97 3.00
C GLY A 134 12.57 31.73 2.81
N GLY A 135 13.16 30.93 3.69
CA GLY A 135 14.59 30.57 3.66
C GLY A 135 15.54 31.67 4.14
N HIS A 136 15.05 32.85 4.48
CA HIS A 136 15.85 33.95 5.04
C HIS A 136 15.72 33.98 6.56
N ASN A 137 16.71 34.57 7.24
CA ASN A 137 16.62 34.80 8.68
C ASN A 137 15.64 35.95 8.96
N LEU A 138 14.77 35.77 9.94
CA LEU A 138 13.75 36.75 10.33
C LEU A 138 14.34 38.12 10.62
N VAL A 139 15.51 38.14 11.25
CA VAL A 139 16.21 39.36 11.65
C VAL A 139 16.59 40.21 10.43
N ASP A 140 17.00 39.56 9.34
CA ASP A 140 17.40 40.23 8.10
C ASP A 140 16.18 40.67 7.29
N VAL A 141 15.10 39.90 7.35
CA VAL A 141 13.83 40.19 6.69
C VAL A 141 13.12 41.40 7.31
N ILE A 142 13.06 41.47 8.65
CA ILE A 142 12.43 42.58 9.39
C ILE A 142 13.36 43.80 9.49
N LYS A 143 14.64 43.65 9.14
CA LYS A 143 15.67 44.71 9.21
C LYS A 143 15.84 45.29 10.63
N LEU A 144 15.88 44.41 11.64
CA LEU A 144 16.08 44.82 13.03
C LEU A 144 17.45 45.50 13.21
N ASN A 145 17.48 46.57 14.02
CA ASN A 145 18.72 47.26 14.36
C ASN A 145 19.56 46.45 15.37
N ALA A 146 20.84 46.78 15.54
CA ALA A 146 21.78 45.99 16.34
C ALA A 146 21.30 45.75 17.79
N ALA A 147 20.68 46.75 18.43
CA ALA A 147 20.14 46.59 19.78
C ALA A 147 18.94 45.62 19.82
N GLN A 148 18.07 45.66 18.81
CA GLN A 148 16.92 44.75 18.69
C GLN A 148 17.33 43.31 18.32
N LYS A 149 18.48 43.13 17.67
CA LYS A 149 19.00 41.79 17.35
C LYS A 149 19.38 41.02 18.60
N ASP A 150 20.03 41.68 19.55
CA ASP A 150 20.46 41.06 20.81
C ASP A 150 19.25 40.68 21.68
N ASP A 151 18.26 41.57 21.78
CA ASP A 151 16.98 41.28 22.46
C ASP A 151 16.25 40.10 21.79
N PHE A 152 16.19 40.06 20.46
CA PHE A 152 15.55 38.98 19.72
C PHE A 152 16.27 37.63 19.89
N GLN A 153 17.60 37.62 19.92
CA GLN A 153 18.38 36.41 20.21
C GLN A 153 18.14 35.89 21.62
N SER A 154 17.79 36.75 22.58
CA SER A 154 17.44 36.32 23.94
C SER A 154 16.05 35.67 24.05
N TRP A 155 15.17 35.87 23.05
CA TRP A 155 13.82 35.31 23.00
C TRP A 155 13.70 33.98 22.25
N LEU A 156 14.69 33.64 21.40
CA LEU A 156 14.77 32.38 20.65
C LEU A 156 15.23 31.22 21.54
#